data_AF-A0A1M7HY76-F1
#
_entry.id   AF-A0A1M7HY76-F1
#
_cell.length_a   1.000
_cell.length_b   1.000
_cell.length_c   1.000
_cell.angle_alpha   90.00
_cell.angle_beta   90.00
_cell.angle_gamma   90.00
#
_symmetry.space_group_name_H-M   'P 1'
#
loop_
_entity.id
_entity.type
_entity.pdbx_description
1 polymer ?
#
loop_
_entity_poly.entity_id
_entity_poly.type
_entity_poly.pdbx_seq_one_letter_code
_entity_poly.pdbx_strand_id
1 'polypeptide(L)'
;MKKLTQIALAVAALSAAVDASAAVQSYTVNSNVIANAKGTTAGLDFAKFNASLGSLQSVDVQLFSDLKTTVRVENLSTSSASDITAKAGAVLTFTLTGVTQTLNQSATKVFNMTAFDTVSDFAGTSGAVYSFNAPLTSSASYSTAPVLSLFTGTGNLHAGLAGAPTIAFSDTAGNTRTVPTAAFNGYAKVTYNYVTTAVPEPETYAMLLAGLGLVGVVARRRKSA
;
A
#
# COMPACT_ATOMS: atom_id res chain seq x y z
N MET A 1 3.18 63.77 51.46
CA MET A 1 3.39 63.96 50.01
C MET A 1 4.53 63.05 49.56
N LYS A 2 4.26 62.09 48.64
CA LYS A 2 5.16 61.51 47.60
C LYS A 2 6.50 60.87 48.07
N LYS A 3 6.91 59.61 47.80
CA LYS A 3 6.57 58.51 46.86
C LYS A 3 7.14 57.19 47.48
N LEU A 4 6.41 56.08 47.62
CA LEU A 4 6.22 54.95 46.67
C LEU A 4 7.49 54.49 45.91
N THR A 5 8.04 53.34 46.31
CA THR A 5 8.61 52.32 45.39
C THR A 5 8.78 50.97 46.11
N GLN A 6 7.73 50.14 46.08
CA GLN A 6 7.85 48.68 46.24
C GLN A 6 8.28 48.12 44.87
N ILE A 7 9.41 47.41 44.82
CA ILE A 7 9.78 46.60 43.65
C ILE A 7 9.41 45.15 43.99
N ALA A 8 8.18 44.77 43.66
CA ALA A 8 7.79 43.37 43.59
C ALA A 8 8.03 42.91 42.15
N LEU A 9 9.09 42.12 41.93
CA LEU A 9 9.39 41.52 40.64
C LEU A 9 8.58 40.21 40.53
N ALA A 10 7.35 40.31 40.05
CA ALA A 10 6.53 39.14 39.72
C ALA A 10 6.99 38.59 38.36
N VAL A 11 7.77 37.50 38.37
CA VAL A 11 8.02 36.70 37.17
C VAL A 11 6.83 35.77 36.98
N ALA A 12 5.85 36.21 36.20
CA ALA A 12 4.80 35.34 35.69
C ALA A 12 5.39 34.54 34.50
N ALA A 13 5.92 33.35 34.77
CA ALA A 13 6.21 32.38 33.72
C ALA A 13 4.89 31.75 33.27
N LEU A 14 4.33 32.28 32.19
CA LEU A 14 3.15 31.73 31.53
C LEU A 14 3.56 30.45 30.78
N SER A 15 3.43 29.30 31.42
CA SER A 15 3.60 27.99 30.77
C SER A 15 2.36 27.67 29.94
N ALA A 16 2.31 28.16 28.71
CA ALA A 16 1.43 27.59 27.70
C ALA A 16 2.12 26.33 27.16
N ALA A 17 1.88 25.19 27.80
CA ALA A 17 2.17 23.90 27.19
C ALA A 17 1.17 23.73 26.04
N VAL A 18 1.59 24.05 24.82
CA VAL A 18 0.88 23.64 23.62
C VAL A 18 1.14 22.14 23.52
N ASP A 19 0.10 21.32 23.73
CA ASP A 19 0.18 19.89 23.47
C ASP A 19 0.50 19.67 21.99
N ALA A 20 1.78 19.51 21.68
CA ALA A 20 2.24 19.13 20.36
C ALA A 20 1.87 17.66 20.14
N SER A 21 0.69 17.41 19.57
CA SER A 21 0.36 16.09 19.02
C SER A 21 1.32 15.83 17.87
N ALA A 22 2.22 14.86 18.03
CA ALA A 22 3.20 14.53 17.01
C ALA A 22 2.49 14.05 15.74
N ALA A 23 2.72 14.75 14.62
CA ALA A 23 2.07 14.45 13.35
C ALA A 23 2.45 13.05 12.84
N VAL A 24 1.47 12.33 12.30
CA VAL A 24 1.70 11.05 11.62
C VAL A 24 2.33 11.31 10.27
N GLN A 25 3.49 10.71 10.04
CA GLN A 25 4.23 10.74 8.79
C GLN A 25 4.04 9.42 8.04
N SER A 26 4.24 9.44 6.72
CA SER A 26 4.22 8.20 5.93
C SER A 26 5.20 8.18 4.77
N TYR A 27 5.64 6.97 4.42
CA TYR A 27 6.35 6.70 3.17
C TYR A 27 6.03 5.30 2.64
N THR A 28 6.19 5.12 1.34
CA THR A 28 5.89 3.85 0.65
C THR A 28 7.17 3.20 0.15
N VAL A 29 7.27 1.89 0.34
CA VAL A 29 8.24 1.02 -0.32
C VAL A 29 7.53 0.10 -1.31
N ASN A 30 8.24 -0.29 -2.37
CA ASN A 30 7.73 -1.25 -3.34
C ASN A 30 8.41 -2.60 -3.11
N SER A 31 7.69 -3.69 -3.35
CA SER A 31 8.31 -5.00 -3.47
C SER A 31 9.02 -5.17 -4.82
N ASN A 32 9.76 -6.27 -4.95
CA ASN A 32 10.04 -6.86 -6.26
C ASN A 32 8.75 -7.21 -7.02
N VAL A 33 8.87 -7.39 -8.33
CA VAL A 33 7.78 -7.85 -9.19
C VAL A 33 7.98 -9.32 -9.51
N ILE A 34 6.98 -10.14 -9.19
CA ILE A 34 6.92 -11.54 -9.56
C ILE A 34 6.32 -11.64 -10.95
N ALA A 35 7.17 -11.93 -11.93
CA ALA A 35 6.72 -12.15 -13.30
C ALA A 35 5.88 -13.43 -13.39
N ASN A 36 4.74 -13.36 -14.06
CA ASN A 36 3.86 -14.51 -14.29
C ASN A 36 3.59 -15.30 -12.99
N ALA A 37 3.03 -14.62 -11.98
CA ALA A 37 2.87 -15.07 -10.59
C ALA A 37 1.83 -16.21 -10.42
N LYS A 38 1.86 -17.23 -11.28
CA LYS A 38 0.99 -18.40 -11.24
C LYS A 38 1.60 -19.48 -10.34
N GLY A 39 0.80 -20.03 -9.44
CA GLY A 39 1.20 -21.01 -8.44
C GLY A 39 1.89 -20.38 -7.23
N THR A 40 2.47 -21.22 -6.38
CA THR A 40 3.39 -20.79 -5.31
C THR A 40 4.70 -20.35 -5.95
N THR A 41 4.85 -19.04 -6.10
CA THR A 41 6.03 -18.43 -6.74
C THR A 41 7.01 -17.96 -5.65
N ALA A 42 8.17 -17.41 -6.05
CA ALA A 42 9.04 -16.66 -5.14
C ALA A 42 8.23 -15.58 -4.38
N GLY A 43 8.58 -15.36 -3.11
CA GLY A 43 7.90 -14.36 -2.28
C GLY A 43 8.20 -12.92 -2.67
N LEU A 44 7.43 -12.00 -2.08
CA LEU A 44 7.65 -10.56 -2.17
C LEU A 44 8.71 -10.12 -1.16
N ASP A 45 9.66 -9.33 -1.64
CA ASP A 45 10.73 -8.74 -0.86
C ASP A 45 10.62 -7.21 -0.88
N PHE A 46 10.56 -6.59 0.29
CA PHE A 46 10.55 -5.13 0.45
C PHE A 46 11.24 -4.73 1.74
N ALA A 47 11.80 -3.51 1.77
CA ALA A 47 12.52 -3.01 2.94
C ALA A 47 11.59 -2.86 4.15
N LYS A 48 12.06 -3.27 5.34
CA LYS A 48 11.36 -3.05 6.61
C LYS A 48 11.36 -1.57 7.00
N PHE A 49 10.43 -1.20 7.86
CA PHE A 49 10.39 0.10 8.51
C PHE A 49 11.62 0.29 9.42
N ASN A 50 12.38 1.36 9.17
CA ASN A 50 13.50 1.75 10.01
C ASN A 50 13.01 2.37 11.32
N ALA A 51 13.19 1.65 12.43
CA ALA A 51 12.79 2.08 13.78
C ALA A 51 13.47 3.39 14.25
N SER A 52 14.59 3.81 13.64
CA SER A 52 15.22 5.09 13.98
C SER A 52 14.40 6.31 13.53
N LEU A 53 13.39 6.11 12.66
CA LEU A 53 12.53 7.19 12.18
C LEU A 53 11.41 7.53 13.17
N GLY A 54 11.02 6.60 14.05
CA GLY A 54 9.83 6.77 14.88
C GLY A 54 9.19 5.47 15.35
N SER A 55 8.02 5.62 15.96
CA SER A 55 7.12 4.51 16.29
C SER A 55 6.18 4.25 15.13
N LEU A 56 6.20 3.02 14.61
CA LEU A 56 5.29 2.57 13.57
C LEU A 56 3.87 2.45 14.15
N GLN A 57 2.89 3.08 13.49
CA GLN A 57 1.50 3.12 13.94
C GLN A 57 0.60 2.19 13.10
N SER A 58 0.82 2.15 11.79
CA SER A 58 0.14 1.22 10.90
C SER A 58 0.95 0.92 9.64
N VAL A 59 0.58 -0.18 8.98
CA VAL A 59 1.11 -0.59 7.68
C VAL A 59 -0.04 -0.81 6.73
N ASP A 60 -0.05 -0.10 5.61
CA ASP A 60 -1.00 -0.34 4.52
C ASP A 60 -0.31 -1.16 3.44
N VAL A 61 -0.84 -2.35 3.16
CA VAL A 61 -0.37 -3.23 2.09
C VAL A 61 -1.37 -3.18 0.94
N GLN A 62 -0.91 -2.69 -0.20
CA GLN A 62 -1.66 -2.72 -1.45
C GLN A 62 -1.05 -3.76 -2.38
N LEU A 63 -1.78 -4.84 -2.64
CA LEU A 63 -1.43 -5.86 -3.62
C LEU A 63 -1.88 -5.45 -5.00
N PHE A 64 -1.06 -5.79 -5.99
CA PHE A 64 -1.31 -5.54 -7.39
C PHE A 64 -1.20 -6.83 -8.20
N SER A 65 -2.13 -7.00 -9.13
CA SER A 65 -2.02 -7.93 -10.24
C SER A 65 -2.00 -7.13 -11.53
N ASP A 66 -0.84 -6.99 -12.18
CA ASP A 66 -0.77 -6.45 -13.53
C ASP A 66 -1.25 -7.53 -14.50
N LEU A 67 -2.54 -7.48 -14.83
CA LEU A 67 -3.16 -8.44 -15.74
C LEU A 67 -2.57 -8.25 -17.15
N LYS A 68 -2.27 -9.35 -17.82
CA LYS A 68 -1.81 -9.42 -19.21
C LYS A 68 -2.46 -10.61 -19.91
N THR A 69 -3.72 -10.87 -19.56
CA THR A 69 -4.44 -12.05 -20.04
C THR A 69 -5.04 -11.75 -21.40
N THR A 70 -4.65 -12.50 -22.42
CA THR A 70 -5.25 -12.43 -23.74
C THR A 70 -6.33 -13.51 -23.85
N VAL A 71 -7.50 -13.14 -24.37
CA VAL A 71 -8.55 -14.07 -24.76
C VAL A 71 -8.77 -13.99 -26.26
N ARG A 72 -9.00 -15.14 -26.87
CA ARG A 72 -9.46 -15.27 -28.25
C ARG A 72 -10.82 -15.96 -28.23
N VAL A 73 -11.76 -15.43 -28.96
CA VAL A 73 -13.14 -15.94 -29.02
C VAL A 73 -13.57 -16.05 -30.48
N GLU A 74 -14.31 -17.09 -30.80
CA GLU A 74 -14.86 -17.36 -32.13
C GLU A 74 -16.26 -17.95 -31.97
N ASN A 75 -17.26 -17.34 -32.59
CA ASN A 75 -18.58 -17.94 -32.74
C ASN A 75 -18.53 -18.95 -33.89
N LEU A 76 -18.82 -20.21 -33.60
CA LEU A 76 -18.87 -21.31 -34.57
C LEU A 76 -20.29 -21.64 -35.05
N SER A 77 -21.30 -20.88 -34.61
CA SER A 77 -22.67 -21.05 -35.10
C SER A 77 -22.84 -20.46 -36.50
N THR A 78 -23.16 -21.28 -37.49
CA THR A 78 -23.41 -20.83 -38.88
C THR A 78 -24.79 -20.19 -39.06
N SER A 79 -25.65 -20.22 -38.05
CA SER A 79 -27.04 -19.78 -38.14
C SER A 79 -27.42 -18.69 -37.14
N SER A 80 -26.54 -18.33 -36.21
CA SER A 80 -26.88 -17.41 -35.11
C SER A 80 -25.70 -16.56 -34.67
N ALA A 81 -25.98 -15.29 -34.39
CA ALA A 81 -25.07 -14.42 -33.66
C ALA A 81 -24.91 -14.88 -32.19
N SER A 82 -23.87 -14.41 -31.52
CA SER A 82 -23.63 -14.69 -30.10
C SER A 82 -23.00 -13.49 -29.42
N ASP A 83 -23.52 -13.16 -28.24
CA ASP A 83 -22.86 -12.23 -27.32
C ASP A 83 -22.02 -13.06 -26.35
N ILE A 84 -20.69 -12.99 -26.47
CA ILE A 84 -19.78 -13.77 -25.63
C ILE A 84 -19.21 -12.84 -24.58
N THR A 85 -19.44 -13.17 -23.31
CA THR A 85 -18.86 -12.44 -22.19
C THR A 85 -17.61 -13.17 -21.72
N ALA A 86 -16.45 -12.53 -21.85
CA ALA A 86 -15.20 -13.01 -21.26
C ALA A 86 -14.90 -12.28 -19.96
N LYS A 87 -14.53 -13.02 -18.93
CA LYS A 87 -14.06 -12.52 -17.64
C LYS A 87 -12.63 -13.00 -17.44
N ALA A 88 -11.72 -12.08 -17.13
CA ALA A 88 -10.34 -12.40 -16.81
C ALA A 88 -9.89 -11.64 -15.56
N GLY A 89 -9.17 -12.32 -14.69
CA GLY A 89 -8.71 -11.79 -13.42
C GLY A 89 -7.59 -12.61 -12.81
N ALA A 90 -7.29 -12.29 -11.58
CA ALA A 90 -6.33 -13.02 -10.77
C ALA A 90 -6.80 -13.12 -9.33
N VAL A 91 -6.47 -14.25 -8.72
CA VAL A 91 -6.41 -14.40 -7.27
C VAL A 91 -4.95 -14.32 -6.87
N LEU A 92 -4.58 -13.37 -6.03
CA LEU A 92 -3.26 -13.32 -5.38
C LEU A 92 -3.46 -13.44 -3.88
N THR A 93 -2.73 -14.35 -3.25
CA THR A 93 -2.71 -14.53 -1.80
C THR A 93 -1.33 -14.16 -1.29
N PHE A 94 -1.27 -13.05 -0.55
CA PHE A 94 -0.12 -12.62 0.21
C PHE A 94 -0.17 -13.27 1.59
N THR A 95 0.97 -13.78 2.06
CA THR A 95 1.05 -14.47 3.35
C THR A 95 2.31 -14.08 4.11
N LEU A 96 2.11 -13.69 5.36
CA LEU A 96 3.13 -13.59 6.39
C LEU A 96 2.65 -14.36 7.62
N THR A 97 3.53 -14.60 8.59
CA THR A 97 3.13 -15.23 9.85
C THR A 97 1.99 -14.45 10.50
N GLY A 98 0.81 -15.09 10.61
CA GLY A 98 -0.38 -14.47 11.21
C GLY A 98 -1.08 -13.41 10.33
N VAL A 99 -0.68 -13.22 9.08
CA VAL A 99 -1.29 -12.27 8.15
C VAL A 99 -1.59 -12.95 6.81
N THR A 100 -2.82 -12.80 6.33
CA THR A 100 -3.22 -13.23 4.99
C THR A 100 -4.04 -12.12 4.35
N GLN A 101 -3.70 -11.76 3.12
CA GLN A 101 -4.44 -10.81 2.29
C GLN A 101 -4.69 -11.43 0.93
N THR A 102 -5.92 -11.31 0.45
CA THR A 102 -6.30 -11.81 -0.87
C THR A 102 -6.75 -10.67 -1.78
N LEU A 103 -6.18 -10.63 -2.98
CA LEU A 103 -6.77 -9.96 -4.13
C LEU A 103 -7.55 -11.02 -4.89
N ASN A 104 -8.86 -10.82 -5.10
CA ASN A 104 -9.67 -11.69 -5.96
C ASN A 104 -10.57 -10.79 -6.81
N GLN A 105 -10.01 -10.31 -7.92
CA GLN A 105 -10.66 -9.35 -8.79
C GLN A 105 -10.55 -9.79 -10.25
N SER A 106 -11.39 -9.21 -11.09
CA SER A 106 -11.48 -9.55 -12.50
C SER A 106 -12.11 -8.41 -13.28
N ALA A 107 -11.75 -8.30 -14.55
CA ALA A 107 -12.41 -7.44 -15.52
C ALA A 107 -13.25 -8.29 -16.50
N THR A 108 -14.21 -7.63 -17.14
CA THR A 108 -15.13 -8.26 -18.09
C THR A 108 -15.05 -7.55 -19.44
N LYS A 109 -15.19 -8.32 -20.52
CA LYS A 109 -15.33 -7.85 -21.89
C LYS A 109 -16.45 -8.62 -22.58
N VAL A 110 -17.41 -7.89 -23.15
CA VAL A 110 -18.45 -8.46 -24.02
C VAL A 110 -18.02 -8.33 -25.49
N PHE A 111 -18.21 -9.40 -26.25
CA PHE A 111 -18.03 -9.48 -27.69
C PHE A 111 -19.39 -9.74 -28.32
N ASN A 112 -19.85 -8.83 -29.18
CA ASN A 112 -21.06 -9.05 -29.97
C ASN A 112 -20.63 -9.59 -31.32
N MET A 113 -20.92 -10.86 -31.60
CA MET A 113 -20.35 -11.58 -32.75
C MET A 113 -21.45 -12.02 -33.70
N THR A 114 -21.19 -11.94 -35.01
CA THR A 114 -22.10 -12.46 -36.04
C THR A 114 -22.01 -13.97 -36.13
N ALA A 115 -22.86 -14.58 -36.97
CA ALA A 115 -22.72 -15.99 -37.34
C ALA A 115 -21.33 -16.28 -37.94
N PHE A 116 -20.89 -17.51 -37.76
CA PHE A 116 -19.61 -18.03 -38.23
C PHE A 116 -19.43 -17.83 -39.73
N ASP A 117 -18.31 -17.25 -40.12
CA ASP A 117 -17.96 -16.96 -41.52
C ASP A 117 -17.27 -18.13 -42.23
N THR A 118 -17.28 -19.32 -41.62
CA THR A 118 -16.64 -20.56 -42.07
C THR A 118 -15.12 -20.65 -41.86
N VAL A 119 -14.48 -19.62 -41.28
CA VAL A 119 -13.04 -19.60 -41.01
C VAL A 119 -12.78 -19.40 -39.52
N SER A 120 -12.12 -20.36 -38.87
CA SER A 120 -11.81 -20.25 -37.42
C SER A 120 -10.42 -19.63 -37.19
N ASP A 121 -10.34 -18.30 -37.28
CA ASP A 121 -9.09 -17.54 -37.16
C ASP A 121 -9.08 -16.48 -36.04
N PHE A 122 -10.18 -16.31 -35.30
CA PHE A 122 -10.37 -15.28 -34.27
C PHE A 122 -10.35 -13.85 -34.81
N ALA A 123 -10.75 -13.64 -36.06
CA ALA A 123 -10.83 -12.34 -36.71
C ALA A 123 -12.21 -12.10 -37.33
N GLY A 124 -12.35 -10.97 -38.04
CA GLY A 124 -13.60 -10.61 -38.69
C GLY A 124 -14.72 -10.26 -37.69
N THR A 125 -15.95 -10.61 -38.03
CA THR A 125 -17.14 -10.32 -37.22
C THR A 125 -17.62 -11.52 -36.40
N SER A 126 -17.17 -12.74 -36.71
CA SER A 126 -17.40 -13.95 -35.91
C SER A 126 -16.26 -14.27 -34.94
N GLY A 127 -15.08 -13.66 -35.11
CA GLY A 127 -13.88 -13.84 -34.29
C GLY A 127 -13.34 -12.55 -33.67
N ALA A 128 -12.69 -12.64 -32.50
CA ALA A 128 -12.01 -11.51 -31.87
C ALA A 128 -10.87 -11.92 -30.93
N VAL A 129 -9.92 -10.99 -30.76
CA VAL A 129 -8.83 -11.06 -29.78
C VAL A 129 -8.88 -9.84 -28.87
N TYR A 130 -8.78 -10.05 -27.56
CA TYR A 130 -8.72 -8.97 -26.57
C TYR A 130 -7.71 -9.26 -25.48
N SER A 131 -7.00 -8.23 -25.02
CA SER A 131 -6.06 -8.35 -23.89
C SER A 131 -6.52 -7.48 -22.73
N PHE A 132 -6.71 -8.13 -21.59
CA PHE A 132 -6.95 -7.47 -20.32
C PHE A 132 -5.61 -7.00 -19.74
N ASN A 133 -5.40 -5.68 -19.73
CA ASN A 133 -4.12 -5.06 -19.41
C ASN A 133 -4.16 -4.09 -18.21
N ALA A 134 -5.33 -3.88 -17.61
CA ALA A 134 -5.47 -2.98 -16.47
C ALA A 134 -5.04 -3.70 -15.18
N PRO A 135 -4.27 -3.03 -14.29
CA PRO A 135 -3.92 -3.59 -13.01
C PRO A 135 -5.16 -3.74 -12.14
N LEU A 136 -5.22 -4.85 -11.41
CA LEU A 136 -6.19 -5.09 -10.35
C LEU A 136 -5.50 -4.88 -9.01
N THR A 137 -6.24 -4.38 -8.00
CA THR A 137 -5.64 -4.09 -6.68
C THR A 137 -6.48 -4.55 -5.52
N SER A 138 -5.87 -4.76 -4.36
CA SER A 138 -6.53 -4.95 -3.07
C SER A 138 -5.70 -4.30 -1.97
N SER A 139 -6.33 -3.64 -1.01
CA SER A 139 -5.64 -2.93 0.08
C SER A 139 -6.08 -3.47 1.44
N ALA A 140 -5.16 -3.53 2.39
CA ALA A 140 -5.42 -3.88 3.79
C ALA A 140 -4.49 -3.07 4.70
N SER A 141 -4.99 -2.72 5.88
CA SER A 141 -4.27 -1.95 6.89
C SER A 141 -4.08 -2.77 8.16
N TYR A 142 -2.87 -2.74 8.72
CA TYR A 142 -2.52 -3.47 9.93
C TYR A 142 -1.97 -2.51 10.99
N SER A 143 -2.44 -2.63 12.23
CA SER A 143 -2.05 -1.74 13.35
C SER A 143 -1.81 -2.47 14.67
N THR A 144 -1.89 -3.80 14.69
CA THR A 144 -1.65 -4.58 15.91
C THR A 144 -0.16 -4.77 16.16
N ALA A 145 0.28 -4.64 17.41
CA ALA A 145 1.70 -4.72 17.76
C ALA A 145 2.42 -6.00 17.25
N PRO A 146 1.81 -7.22 17.30
CA PRO A 146 2.45 -8.41 16.75
C PRO A 146 2.68 -8.36 15.25
N VAL A 147 1.81 -7.67 14.49
CA VAL A 147 1.99 -7.51 13.04
C VAL A 147 3.01 -6.42 12.76
N LEU A 148 2.92 -5.27 13.43
CA LEU A 148 3.85 -4.15 13.24
C LEU A 148 5.32 -4.54 13.51
N SER A 149 5.56 -5.47 14.44
CA SER A 149 6.92 -5.98 14.71
C SER A 149 7.51 -6.78 13.55
N LEU A 150 6.69 -7.45 12.72
CA LEU A 150 7.15 -8.16 11.53
C LEU A 150 7.70 -7.19 10.47
N PHE A 151 7.08 -6.02 10.39
CA PHE A 151 7.42 -4.97 9.42
C PHE A 151 8.54 -4.04 9.88
N THR A 152 8.97 -4.11 11.14
CA THR A 152 9.97 -3.20 11.73
C THR A 152 11.33 -3.89 11.84
N GLY A 153 12.42 -3.18 11.54
CA GLY A 153 13.79 -3.67 11.72
C GLY A 153 14.72 -3.32 10.56
N THR A 154 15.82 -4.05 10.46
CA THR A 154 16.80 -3.90 9.38
C THR A 154 16.54 -4.90 8.25
N GLY A 155 16.98 -4.57 7.03
CA GLY A 155 16.89 -5.44 5.87
C GLY A 155 15.49 -5.56 5.27
N ASN A 156 15.27 -6.63 4.52
CA ASN A 156 14.01 -6.88 3.81
C ASN A 156 13.10 -7.83 4.60
N LEU A 157 11.80 -7.65 4.45
CA LEU A 157 10.78 -8.62 4.82
C LEU A 157 10.46 -9.49 3.59
N HIS A 158 10.40 -10.81 3.81
CA HIS A 158 10.00 -11.78 2.79
C HIS A 158 8.59 -12.29 3.08
N ALA A 159 7.66 -12.05 2.17
CA ALA A 159 6.27 -12.49 2.26
C ALA A 159 5.94 -13.51 1.18
N GLY A 160 5.19 -14.56 1.49
CA GLY A 160 4.72 -15.51 0.50
C GLY A 160 3.75 -14.85 -0.48
N LEU A 161 3.83 -15.25 -1.75
CA LEU A 161 2.84 -14.91 -2.77
C LEU A 161 2.45 -16.17 -3.57
N ALA A 162 1.17 -16.49 -3.55
CA ALA A 162 0.60 -17.51 -4.42
C ALA A 162 -0.42 -16.84 -5.34
N GLY A 163 -0.44 -17.22 -6.62
CA GLY A 163 -1.40 -16.67 -7.57
C GLY A 163 -2.09 -17.69 -8.45
N ALA A 164 -3.32 -17.40 -8.85
CA ALA A 164 -4.09 -18.20 -9.79
C ALA A 164 -4.87 -17.29 -10.74
N PRO A 165 -4.90 -17.58 -12.06
CA PRO A 165 -5.76 -16.83 -12.96
C PRO A 165 -7.22 -17.19 -12.73
N THR A 166 -8.10 -16.20 -12.89
CA THR A 166 -9.55 -16.42 -12.96
C THR A 166 -9.98 -16.14 -14.40
N ILE A 167 -10.42 -17.16 -15.14
CA ILE A 167 -10.90 -16.99 -16.51
C ILE A 167 -12.24 -17.70 -16.66
N ALA A 168 -13.22 -17.00 -17.21
CA ALA A 168 -14.52 -17.57 -17.52
C ALA A 168 -15.05 -16.98 -18.83
N PHE A 169 -15.85 -17.78 -19.53
CA PHE A 169 -16.64 -17.36 -20.67
C PHE A 169 -18.11 -17.70 -20.39
N SER A 170 -19.02 -16.77 -20.65
CA SER A 170 -20.47 -16.93 -20.50
C SER A 170 -21.23 -16.34 -21.68
N ASP A 171 -22.55 -16.53 -21.67
CA ASP A 171 -23.50 -16.02 -22.67
C ASP A 171 -23.31 -16.56 -24.11
N THR A 172 -22.47 -17.59 -24.24
CA THR A 172 -22.18 -18.28 -25.51
C THR A 172 -23.43 -18.96 -26.09
N ALA A 173 -23.62 -18.88 -27.40
CA ALA A 173 -24.67 -19.62 -28.13
C ALA A 173 -24.40 -21.14 -28.28
N GLY A 174 -23.61 -21.75 -27.39
CA GLY A 174 -23.25 -23.17 -27.36
C GLY A 174 -22.14 -23.57 -28.32
N ASN A 175 -22.08 -22.96 -29.52
CA ASN A 175 -21.02 -23.18 -30.51
C ASN A 175 -20.00 -22.05 -30.45
N THR A 176 -19.10 -22.09 -29.47
CA THR A 176 -18.05 -21.07 -29.31
C THR A 176 -16.70 -21.74 -29.09
N ARG A 177 -15.67 -21.28 -29.80
CA ARG A 177 -14.28 -21.65 -29.53
C ARG A 177 -13.60 -20.52 -28.79
N THR A 178 -12.96 -20.85 -27.67
CA THR A 178 -12.22 -19.88 -26.87
C THR A 178 -10.80 -20.37 -26.61
N VAL A 179 -9.83 -19.45 -26.65
CA VAL A 179 -8.43 -19.72 -26.32
C VAL A 179 -7.91 -18.62 -25.40
N PRO A 180 -7.95 -18.84 -24.08
CA PRO A 180 -7.33 -17.94 -23.13
C PRO A 180 -5.82 -18.19 -22.99
N THR A 181 -5.05 -17.13 -22.83
CA THR A 181 -3.63 -17.16 -22.45
C THR A 181 -3.47 -16.26 -21.24
N ALA A 182 -3.49 -16.87 -20.05
CA ALA A 182 -3.41 -16.16 -18.80
C ALA A 182 -1.97 -15.74 -18.49
N ALA A 183 -1.78 -14.45 -18.21
CA ALA A 183 -0.53 -13.93 -17.66
C ALA A 183 -0.86 -12.77 -16.72
N PHE A 184 -0.16 -12.69 -15.61
CA PHE A 184 -0.24 -11.57 -14.69
C PHE A 184 1.03 -11.51 -13.84
N ASN A 185 1.48 -10.30 -13.54
CA ASN A 185 2.57 -10.10 -12.58
C ASN A 185 1.97 -9.77 -11.21
N GLY A 186 2.65 -10.16 -10.14
CA GLY A 186 2.26 -9.83 -8.76
C GLY A 186 3.30 -8.97 -8.07
N TYR A 187 2.87 -7.95 -7.34
CA TYR A 187 3.72 -7.12 -6.47
C TYR A 187 2.88 -6.41 -5.41
N ALA A 188 3.56 -5.76 -4.46
CA ALA A 188 2.95 -4.98 -3.41
C ALA A 188 3.58 -3.59 -3.30
N LYS A 189 2.76 -2.64 -2.84
CA LYS A 189 3.21 -1.39 -2.24
C LYS A 189 2.90 -1.43 -0.76
N VAL A 190 3.87 -1.05 0.07
CA VAL A 190 3.75 -1.07 1.51
C VAL A 190 3.98 0.35 2.02
N THR A 191 2.95 0.95 2.59
CA THR A 191 3.01 2.30 3.18
C THR A 191 3.13 2.17 4.69
N TYR A 192 4.17 2.75 5.24
CA TYR A 192 4.41 2.83 6.68
C TYR A 192 3.88 4.15 7.20
N ASN A 193 2.95 4.12 8.16
CA ASN A 193 2.48 5.30 8.87
C ASN A 193 3.08 5.29 10.27
N TYR A 194 3.82 6.33 10.64
CA TYR A 194 4.61 6.36 11.87
C TYR A 194 4.59 7.75 12.51
N VAL A 195 4.87 7.80 13.81
CA VAL A 195 5.07 9.06 14.55
C VAL A 195 6.56 9.18 14.82
N THR A 196 7.16 10.32 14.51
CA THR A 196 8.59 10.56 14.73
C THR A 196 8.94 10.47 16.22
N THR A 197 10.10 9.92 16.54
CA THR A 197 10.62 10.03 17.90
C THR A 197 10.86 11.52 18.18
N ALA A 198 10.26 12.06 19.24
CA ALA A 198 10.51 13.43 19.67
C ALA A 198 12.02 13.61 19.91
N VAL A 199 12.69 14.32 19.00
CA VAL A 199 14.01 14.87 19.29
C VAL A 199 13.74 16.06 20.20
N PRO A 200 14.36 16.15 21.39
CA PRO A 200 14.18 17.32 22.25
C PRO A 200 14.42 18.58 21.43
N GLU A 201 13.41 19.43 21.32
CA GLU A 201 13.50 20.57 20.42
C GLU A 201 14.62 21.51 20.87
N PRO A 202 15.27 22.25 19.94
CA PRO A 202 16.32 23.21 20.27
C PRO A 202 15.92 24.18 21.40
N GLU A 203 14.64 24.47 21.51
CA GLU A 203 14.04 25.33 22.53
C GLU A 203 14.11 24.72 23.94
N THR A 204 14.01 23.39 24.07
CA THR A 204 14.21 22.71 25.36
C THR A 204 15.65 22.85 25.83
N TYR A 205 16.61 22.75 24.90
CA TYR A 205 18.01 23.03 25.19
C TYR A 205 18.24 24.52 25.50
N ALA A 206 17.57 25.43 24.79
CA ALA A 206 17.64 26.86 25.07
C ALA A 206 17.07 27.21 26.45
N MET A 207 15.96 26.58 26.86
CA MET A 207 15.36 26.75 28.19
C MET A 207 16.20 26.12 29.30
N LEU A 208 16.82 24.97 29.05
CA LEU A 208 17.80 24.37 29.96
C LEU A 208 19.01 25.29 30.14
N LEU A 209 19.57 25.81 29.04
CA LEU A 209 20.70 26.75 29.06
C LEU A 209 20.32 28.08 29.71
N ALA A 210 19.11 28.60 29.45
CA ALA A 210 18.58 29.78 30.11
C ALA A 210 18.41 29.56 31.61
N GLY A 211 17.90 28.39 32.03
CA GLY A 211 17.80 27.98 33.42
C GLY A 211 19.16 27.89 34.11
N LEU A 212 20.15 27.26 33.46
CA LEU A 212 21.53 27.20 33.95
C LEU A 212 22.17 28.59 34.03
N GLY A 213 21.90 29.47 33.04
CA GLY A 213 22.33 30.86 33.04
C GLY A 213 21.80 31.64 34.24
N LEU A 214 20.51 31.50 34.55
CA LEU A 214 19.88 32.12 35.72
C LEU A 214 20.48 31.62 37.04
N VAL A 215 20.72 30.31 37.18
CA VAL A 215 21.37 29.74 38.36
C VAL A 215 22.80 30.28 38.51
N GLY A 216 23.55 30.41 37.42
CA GLY A 216 24.88 31.01 37.42
C GLY A 216 24.88 32.47 37.91
N VAL A 217 23.90 33.27 37.47
CA VAL A 217 23.72 34.66 37.93
C VAL A 217 23.41 34.72 39.43
N VAL A 218 22.52 33.84 39.93
CA VAL A 218 22.18 33.78 41.36
C VAL A 218 23.39 33.37 42.21
N ALA A 219 24.15 32.36 41.76
CA ALA A 219 25.35 31.91 42.45
C ALA A 219 26.43 33.01 42.53
N ARG A 220 26.61 33.79 41.45
CA ARG A 220 27.55 34.93 41.44
C ARG A 220 27.15 36.00 42.46
N ARG A 221 25.86 36.35 42.54
CA ARG A 221 25.36 37.37 43.50
C ARG A 221 25.60 36.97 44.96
N ARG A 222 25.49 35.68 45.27
CA ARG A 222 25.74 35.15 46.63
C ARG A 222 27.22 35.18 47.05
N LYS A 223 28.13 35.23 46.09
CA LYS A 223 29.58 35.30 46.37
C LYS A 223 30.08 36.74 46.54
N SER A 224 29.29 37.72 46.08
CA SER A 224 29.61 39.15 46.16
C SER A 224 28.87 39.89 47.28
N ALA A 225 28.12 39.15 48.12
CA ALA A 225 27.52 39.61 49.37
C ALA A 225 28.19 38.85 50.52
#